data_AF-A0A1A9RWL3-F1
#
_entry.id   AF-A0A1A9RWL3-F1
#
_cell.length_a   1.000
_cell.length_b   1.000
_cell.length_c   1.000
_cell.angle_alpha   90.00
_cell.angle_beta   90.00
_cell.angle_gamma   90.00
#
_symmetry.space_group_name_H-M   'P 1'
#
loop_
_entity.id
_entity.type
_entity.pdbx_description
1 polymer ?
#
loop_
_entity_poly.entity_id
_entity_poly.type
_entity_poly.pdbx_seq_one_letter_code
_entity_poly.pdbx_strand_id
1 'polypeptide(L)'
;MKKTLFAAALLAAVLAPAASAKTVQQMRSEFVSSCVQSATSGGSTLNRSMATTLCGCTFDETAKQYPAAQWKRTLEQYDRTGNDPVFERRMRASTETCVRRHVRR
;
A
#
# COMPACT_ATOMS: atom_id res chain seq x y z
N MET A 1 -49.11 30.20 34.03
CA MET A 1 -48.15 31.23 34.50
C MET A 1 -46.76 30.88 33.97
N LYS A 2 -46.16 31.78 33.16
CA LYS A 2 -44.72 32.07 32.92
C LYS A 2 -43.69 31.01 33.37
N LYS A 3 -42.75 30.53 32.55
CA LYS A 3 -41.63 31.28 31.94
C LYS A 3 -40.96 30.49 30.79
N THR A 4 -40.92 31.07 29.58
CA THR A 4 -39.70 31.43 28.82
C THR A 4 -38.39 30.68 29.16
N LEU A 5 -37.53 30.17 28.27
CA LEU A 5 -37.14 30.59 26.91
C LEU A 5 -35.94 29.72 26.41
N PHE A 6 -35.76 29.67 25.09
CA PHE A 6 -34.51 29.45 24.31
C PHE A 6 -33.59 28.26 24.63
N ALA A 7 -33.32 27.41 23.63
CA ALA A 7 -32.11 27.54 22.81
C ALA A 7 -31.89 26.30 21.93
N ALA A 8 -31.40 26.58 20.72
CA ALA A 8 -31.04 25.67 19.65
C ALA A 8 -30.40 24.35 20.08
N ALA A 9 -31.04 23.24 19.73
CA ALA A 9 -30.34 21.95 19.60
C ALA A 9 -29.52 22.02 18.31
N LEU A 10 -28.25 22.40 18.47
CA LEU A 10 -27.23 22.32 17.42
C LEU A 10 -27.23 20.88 16.85
N LEU A 11 -27.54 20.76 15.57
CA LEU A 11 -27.22 19.59 14.77
C LEU A 11 -25.70 19.43 14.75
N ALA A 12 -25.15 18.79 15.78
CA ALA A 12 -23.82 18.23 15.73
C ALA A 12 -23.87 17.06 14.73
N ALA A 13 -23.67 17.37 13.46
CA ALA A 13 -23.28 16.38 12.48
C ALA A 13 -21.99 15.74 13.00
N VAL A 14 -22.13 14.55 13.59
CA VAL A 14 -20.99 13.70 13.92
C VAL A 14 -20.30 13.43 12.60
N LEU A 15 -19.22 14.17 12.34
CA LEU A 15 -18.22 13.78 11.34
C LEU A 15 -17.66 12.45 11.85
N ALA A 16 -18.32 11.35 11.48
CA ALA A 16 -17.68 10.05 11.51
C ALA A 16 -16.35 10.25 10.79
N PRO A 17 -15.19 9.96 11.42
CA PRO A 17 -13.93 10.04 10.70
C PRO A 17 -14.07 9.12 9.51
N ALA A 18 -14.15 9.69 8.30
CA ALA A 18 -14.02 8.93 7.09
C ALA A 18 -12.73 8.12 7.27
N ALA A 19 -12.86 6.78 7.32
CA ALA A 19 -11.73 5.88 7.51
C ALA A 19 -10.57 6.38 6.66
N SER A 20 -9.52 6.90 7.30
CA SER A 20 -8.52 7.70 6.61
C SER A 20 -7.84 6.82 5.58
N ALA A 21 -8.06 7.09 4.29
CA ALA A 21 -7.51 6.29 3.22
C ALA A 21 -5.97 6.27 3.34
N LYS A 22 -5.37 5.07 3.31
CA LYS A 22 -3.91 4.91 3.43
C LYS A 22 -3.19 5.77 2.40
N THR A 23 -2.09 6.40 2.83
CA THR A 23 -1.16 7.06 1.92
C THR A 23 -0.38 6.03 1.11
N VAL A 24 0.14 6.42 -0.06
CA VAL A 24 1.01 5.54 -0.87
C VAL A 24 2.23 5.07 -0.08
N GLN A 25 2.77 5.93 0.79
CA GLN A 25 3.91 5.57 1.63
C GLN A 25 3.56 4.50 2.67
N GLN A 26 2.37 4.57 3.28
CA GLN A 26 1.90 3.51 4.19
C GLN A 26 1.68 2.19 3.44
N MET A 27 1.04 2.23 2.27
CA MET A 27 0.84 1.05 1.42
C MET A 27 2.19 0.43 0.99
N ARG A 28 3.19 1.26 0.68
CA ARG A 28 4.54 0.80 0.39
C ARG A 28 5.17 0.08 1.58
N SER A 29 5.09 0.67 2.77
CA SER A 29 5.65 0.07 3.99
C SER A 29 5.01 -1.28 4.32
N GLU A 30 3.68 -1.38 4.21
CA GLU A 30 2.94 -2.63 4.42
C GLU A 30 3.29 -3.69 3.38
N PHE A 31 3.36 -3.30 2.10
CA PHE A 31 3.80 -4.18 1.02
C PHE A 31 5.22 -4.71 1.26
N VAL A 32 6.17 -3.82 1.55
CA VAL A 32 7.57 -4.21 1.78
C VAL A 32 7.68 -5.12 2.99
N SER A 33 7.00 -4.81 4.09
CA SER A 33 6.99 -5.66 5.28
C SER A 33 6.48 -7.08 4.98
N SER A 34 5.34 -7.18 4.29
CA SER A 34 4.71 -8.47 3.95
C SER A 34 5.56 -9.27 2.96
N CYS A 35 6.12 -8.60 1.95
CA CYS A 35 7.03 -9.20 0.98
C CYS A 35 8.30 -9.71 1.66
N VAL A 36 8.90 -8.94 2.57
CA VAL A 36 10.10 -9.35 3.32
C VAL A 36 9.79 -10.54 4.21
N GLN A 37 8.68 -10.53 4.94
CA GLN A 37 8.27 -11.64 5.78
C GLN A 37 8.10 -12.92 4.95
N SER A 38 7.43 -12.83 3.80
CA SER A 38 7.25 -13.95 2.88
C SER A 38 8.59 -14.44 2.33
N ALA A 39 9.44 -13.53 1.84
CA ALA A 39 10.71 -13.84 1.19
C ALA A 39 11.79 -14.36 2.16
N THR A 40 11.63 -14.15 3.47
CA THR A 40 12.57 -14.63 4.50
C THR A 40 12.03 -15.82 5.29
N SER A 41 10.79 -16.23 5.06
CA SER A 41 10.19 -17.41 5.69
C SER A 41 10.74 -18.72 5.11
N GLY A 42 10.65 -19.81 5.87
CA GLY A 42 10.83 -21.17 5.33
C GLY A 42 12.24 -21.58 4.89
N GLY A 43 13.31 -20.99 5.45
CA GLY A 43 14.69 -21.36 5.09
C GLY A 43 15.22 -20.70 3.81
N SER A 44 14.60 -19.59 3.39
CA SER A 44 15.08 -18.76 2.30
C SER A 44 16.52 -18.28 2.52
N THR A 45 17.32 -18.26 1.45
CA THR A 45 18.71 -17.80 1.45
C THR A 45 18.84 -16.28 1.46
N LEU A 46 17.73 -15.56 1.26
CA LEU A 46 17.71 -14.10 1.32
C LEU A 46 17.69 -13.62 2.77
N ASN A 47 18.73 -12.88 3.16
CA ASN A 47 18.68 -12.17 4.44
C ASN A 47 17.66 -11.01 4.38
N ARG A 48 17.20 -10.58 5.55
CA ARG A 48 16.16 -9.54 5.68
C ARG A 48 16.53 -8.22 5.00
N SER A 49 17.80 -7.82 5.02
CA SER A 49 18.26 -6.58 4.40
C SER A 49 18.11 -6.65 2.87
N MET A 50 18.60 -7.72 2.26
CA MET A 50 18.46 -7.95 0.82
C MET A 50 17.00 -8.10 0.40
N ALA A 51 16.19 -8.81 1.19
CA ALA A 51 14.75 -8.89 0.95
C ALA A 51 14.10 -7.50 0.98
N THR A 52 14.48 -6.64 1.93
CA THR A 52 13.97 -5.26 2.03
C THR A 52 14.33 -4.46 0.78
N THR A 53 15.58 -4.56 0.32
CA THR A 53 16.03 -3.92 -0.91
C THR A 53 15.24 -4.40 -2.13
N LEU A 54 15.06 -5.71 -2.29
CA LEU A 54 14.34 -6.28 -3.43
C LEU A 54 12.85 -5.90 -3.41
N CYS A 55 12.18 -6.06 -2.29
CA CYS A 55 10.76 -5.72 -2.14
C CYS A 55 10.51 -4.22 -2.36
N GLY A 56 11.37 -3.36 -1.80
CA GLY A 56 11.28 -1.92 -2.03
C GLY A 56 11.49 -1.55 -3.50
N CYS A 57 12.52 -2.12 -4.13
CA CYS A 57 12.80 -1.93 -5.56
C CYS A 57 11.61 -2.39 -6.41
N THR A 58 11.02 -3.56 -6.14
CA THR A 58 9.87 -4.08 -6.91
C THR A 58 8.68 -3.11 -6.85
N PHE A 59 8.36 -2.59 -5.67
CA PHE A 59 7.27 -1.62 -5.52
C PHE A 59 7.56 -0.36 -6.33
N ASP A 60 8.76 0.19 -6.21
CA ASP A 60 9.14 1.45 -6.84
C ASP A 60 9.24 1.32 -8.38
N GLU A 61 9.77 0.21 -8.90
CA GLU A 61 9.81 -0.07 -10.34
C GLU A 61 8.41 -0.36 -10.91
N THR A 62 7.52 -0.97 -10.13
CA THR A 62 6.13 -1.15 -10.55
C THR A 62 5.40 0.18 -10.59
N ALA A 63 5.60 1.04 -9.58
CA ALA A 63 4.98 2.37 -9.51
C ALA A 63 5.29 3.23 -10.75
N LYS A 64 6.51 3.13 -11.32
CA LYS A 64 6.90 3.84 -12.55
C LYS A 64 6.07 3.48 -13.78
N GLN A 65 5.38 2.35 -13.77
CA GLN A 65 4.52 1.90 -14.87
C GLN A 65 3.12 2.52 -14.82
N TYR A 66 2.85 3.38 -13.84
CA TYR A 66 1.58 4.04 -13.62
C TYR A 66 1.77 5.55 -13.45
N PRO A 67 0.87 6.38 -13.98
CA PRO A 67 0.74 7.77 -13.53
C PRO A 67 0.48 7.83 -12.02
N ALA A 68 1.02 8.83 -11.33
CA ALA A 68 0.95 8.91 -9.86
C ALA A 68 -0.49 8.78 -9.30
N ALA A 69 -1.46 9.45 -9.94
CA ALA A 69 -2.87 9.38 -9.56
C ALA A 69 -3.54 8.03 -9.85
N GLN A 70 -2.99 7.23 -10.77
CA GLN A 70 -3.47 5.89 -11.08
C GLN A 70 -2.84 4.85 -10.14
N TRP A 71 -1.58 5.04 -9.76
CA TRP A 71 -0.87 4.13 -8.87
C TRP A 71 -1.60 3.91 -7.55
N LYS A 72 -2.02 4.99 -6.88
CA LYS A 72 -2.78 4.91 -5.64
C LYS A 72 -4.07 4.09 -5.82
N ARG A 73 -4.82 4.36 -6.89
CA ARG A 73 -6.08 3.65 -7.19
C ARG A 73 -5.86 2.17 -7.48
N THR A 74 -4.79 1.82 -8.19
CA THR A 74 -4.41 0.42 -8.42
C THR A 74 -4.10 -0.30 -7.11
N LEU A 75 -3.34 0.32 -6.21
CA LEU A 75 -3.06 -0.25 -4.89
C LEU A 75 -4.33 -0.43 -4.07
N GLU A 76 -5.20 0.59 -4.00
CA GLU A 76 -6.48 0.54 -3.27
C GLU A 76 -7.46 -0.49 -3.87
N GLN A 77 -7.40 -0.73 -5.18
CA GLN A 77 -8.17 -1.79 -5.82
C GLN A 77 -7.61 -3.16 -5.44
N TYR A 78 -6.30 -3.36 -5.55
CA TYR A 78 -5.66 -4.63 -5.26
C TYR A 78 -5.76 -5.02 -3.78
N ASP A 79 -5.66 -4.05 -2.85
CA ASP A 79 -5.87 -4.27 -1.41
C ASP A 79 -7.30 -4.78 -1.11
N ARG A 80 -8.30 -4.34 -1.88
CA ARG A 80 -9.70 -4.76 -1.72
C ARG A 80 -10.02 -6.09 -2.40
N THR A 81 -9.49 -6.31 -3.60
CA THR A 81 -9.88 -7.47 -4.42
C THR A 81 -8.91 -8.64 -4.34
N GLY A 82 -7.65 -8.37 -3.98
CA GLY A 82 -6.55 -9.33 -4.09
C GLY A 82 -6.35 -9.87 -5.51
N ASN A 83 -6.91 -9.21 -6.52
CA ASN A 83 -7.01 -9.73 -7.88
C ASN A 83 -6.87 -8.59 -8.89
N ASP A 84 -5.71 -8.54 -9.53
CA ASP A 84 -5.42 -7.74 -10.72
C ASP A 84 -4.27 -8.42 -11.50
N PRO A 85 -4.58 -9.25 -12.50
CA PRO A 85 -3.58 -9.99 -13.25
C PRO A 85 -2.60 -9.10 -14.01
N VAL A 86 -3.00 -7.88 -14.38
CA VAL A 86 -2.11 -6.92 -15.06
C VAL A 86 -1.09 -6.39 -14.06
N PHE A 87 -1.56 -5.97 -12.88
CA PHE A 87 -0.70 -5.53 -11.80
C PHE A 87 0.28 -6.61 -11.34
N GLU A 88 -0.18 -7.85 -11.14
CA GLU A 88 0.67 -8.97 -10.74
C GLU A 88 1.76 -9.29 -11.78
N ARG A 89 1.43 -9.28 -13.07
CA ARG A 89 2.42 -9.46 -14.14
C ARG A 89 3.47 -8.36 -14.13
N ARG A 90 3.06 -7.10 -13.94
CA ARG A 90 3.97 -5.95 -13.86
C ARG A 90 4.88 -6.05 -12.64
N MET A 91 4.35 -6.44 -11.48
CA MET A 91 5.16 -6.69 -10.28
C MET A 91 6.19 -7.79 -10.49
N ARG A 92 5.83 -8.88 -11.18
CA ARG A 92 6.76 -9.96 -11.51
C ARG A 92 7.92 -9.45 -12.39
N ALA A 93 7.61 -8.72 -13.45
CA ALA A 93 8.63 -8.13 -14.34
C ALA A 93 9.55 -7.12 -13.60
N SER A 94 8.98 -6.30 -12.72
CA SER A 94 9.75 -5.41 -11.83
C SER A 94 10.66 -6.20 -10.90
N THR A 95 10.16 -7.30 -10.33
CA THR A 95 10.95 -8.18 -9.44
C THR A 95 12.16 -8.76 -10.17
N GLU A 96 11.98 -9.28 -11.38
CA GLU A 96 13.09 -9.80 -12.18
C GLU A 96 14.14 -8.72 -12.48
N THR A 97 13.69 -7.49 -12.76
CA THR A 97 14.58 -6.34 -12.97
C THR A 97 15.39 -6.04 -11.70
N CYS A 98 14.74 -6.03 -10.54
CA CYS A 98 15.40 -5.79 -9.25
C CYS A 98 16.36 -6.91 -8.87
N VAL A 99 15.99 -8.18 -9.08
CA VAL A 99 16.87 -9.33 -8.84
C VAL A 99 18.12 -9.26 -9.74
N ARG A 100 17.96 -8.96 -11.04
CA ARG A 100 19.10 -8.75 -11.94
C ARG A 100 20.03 -7.65 -11.43
N ARG A 101 19.46 -6.53 -10.96
CA ARG A 101 20.23 -5.36 -10.48
C ARG A 101 20.93 -5.57 -9.13
N HIS A 102 20.36 -6.34 -8.22
CA HIS A 102 20.83 -6.41 -6.82
C HIS A 102 21.45 -7.75 -6.43
N VAL A 103 21.11 -8.85 -7.12
CA VAL A 103 21.61 -10.20 -6.80
C VAL A 103 22.60 -10.70 -7.84
N ARG A 104 22.32 -10.51 -9.13
CA ARG A 104 23.15 -11.03 -10.23
C ARG A 104 24.17 -10.01 -10.75
N ARG A 105 24.69 -9.14 -9.88
CA ARG A 105 25.72 -8.17 -10.26
C ARG A 105 27.02 -8.86 -10.67
#